data_AF-A0A355DVC4-F1
#
_entry.id   AF-A0A355DVC4-F1
#
_cell.length_a   1.000
_cell.length_b   1.000
_cell.length_c   1.000
_cell.angle_alpha   90.00
_cell.angle_beta   90.00
_cell.angle_gamma   90.00
#
_symmetry.space_group_name_H-M   'P 1'
#
loop_
_entity.id
_entity.type
_entity.pdbx_description
1 polymer ?
#
loop_
_entity_poly.entity_id
_entity_poly.type
_entity_poly.pdbx_seq_one_letter_code
_entity_poly.pdbx_strand_id
1 'polypeptide(L)'
;ERGGILPSQPIEPSASPRREEPFVVKPTSESPTLDESRLEVNQQTLAQAKRLIQPNQASLFSQAIAQARQIRPGEPLYDQAQQDITRWSQVILDLAEGRAKQGNFGGAIAAAKLVPRDDPSIDGKAQQAINRWQVSAKQQQQNQRIIQSAKQQLRRNQASSYNRAINILRKIPSGQPGYAEAQQLIARWSRQIYLIANSRAWQGNLRQAIQTAALVPSGTPSYETAQKAISRWKVGRR
;
A
#
# COMPACT_ATOMS: atom_id res chain seq x y z
N GLU A 1 -34.65 87.89 66.12
CA GLU A 1 -34.68 86.42 65.95
C GLU A 1 -35.80 86.03 64.98
N ARG A 2 -35.55 85.01 64.14
CA ARG A 2 -36.50 84.35 63.20
C ARG A 2 -36.92 85.23 61.99
N GLY A 3 -36.47 84.95 60.76
CA GLY A 3 -36.97 83.91 59.83
C GLY A 3 -38.10 84.54 58.99
N GLY A 4 -37.97 84.84 57.69
CA GLY A 4 -37.93 83.92 56.55
C GLY A 4 -39.03 84.35 55.56
N ILE A 5 -38.77 84.29 54.25
CA ILE A 5 -39.43 85.05 53.16
C ILE A 5 -40.75 84.40 52.65
N LEU A 6 -41.60 85.26 52.08
CA LEU A 6 -42.87 85.16 51.31
C LEU A 6 -43.02 84.06 50.20
N PRO A 7 -44.22 83.89 49.56
CA PRO A 7 -44.81 82.60 49.11
C PRO A 7 -45.14 82.43 47.60
N SER A 8 -45.85 81.32 47.27
CA SER A 8 -46.70 81.00 46.06
C SER A 8 -45.98 80.33 44.86
N GLN A 9 -46.46 79.31 44.11
CA GLN A 9 -47.79 78.81 43.68
C GLN A 9 -47.72 77.31 43.22
N PRO A 10 -48.85 76.64 42.83
CA PRO A 10 -49.03 75.17 42.82
C PRO A 10 -49.00 74.48 41.43
N ILE A 11 -48.77 73.16 41.39
CA ILE A 11 -49.00 72.27 40.23
C ILE A 11 -49.52 70.89 40.74
N GLU A 12 -50.74 70.51 40.32
CA GLU A 12 -51.31 69.14 40.33
C GLU A 12 -51.05 68.45 38.96
N PRO A 13 -51.33 67.13 38.72
CA PRO A 13 -51.85 66.06 39.58
C PRO A 13 -51.01 64.75 39.55
N SER A 14 -51.14 63.89 40.56
CA SER A 14 -50.59 62.50 40.56
C SER A 14 -51.67 61.47 40.25
N ALA A 15 -51.42 60.65 39.22
CA ALA A 15 -52.19 59.47 38.85
C ALA A 15 -51.70 58.21 39.60
N SER A 16 -52.63 57.28 39.83
CA SER A 16 -52.56 56.07 40.65
C SER A 16 -51.37 55.11 40.40
N PRO A 17 -50.90 54.36 41.43
CA PRO A 17 -49.89 53.32 41.25
C PRO A 17 -50.51 52.01 40.70
N ARG A 18 -49.90 51.48 39.65
CA ARG A 18 -50.16 50.17 39.02
C ARG A 18 -49.33 49.10 39.74
N ARG A 19 -49.94 47.95 40.08
CA ARG A 19 -49.30 46.77 40.70
C ARG A 19 -48.04 46.34 39.93
N GLU A 20 -46.93 46.16 40.64
CA GLU A 20 -45.76 45.42 40.18
C GLU A 20 -46.05 43.92 40.31
N GLU A 21 -46.13 43.22 39.18
CA GLU A 21 -46.02 41.76 39.15
C GLU A 21 -44.54 41.36 39.26
N PRO A 22 -44.19 40.30 40.00
CA PRO A 22 -42.81 39.85 40.11
C PRO A 22 -42.28 39.38 38.75
N PHE A 23 -41.23 40.05 38.26
CA PHE A 23 -40.43 39.59 37.13
C PHE A 23 -39.87 38.20 37.44
N VAL A 24 -40.41 37.17 36.80
CA VAL A 24 -39.78 35.86 36.72
C VAL A 24 -38.54 36.01 35.84
N VAL A 25 -37.38 36.07 36.48
CA VAL A 25 -36.09 36.00 35.79
C VAL A 25 -35.99 34.61 35.17
N LYS A 26 -36.16 34.50 33.85
CA LYS A 26 -35.82 33.27 33.12
C LYS A 26 -34.32 33.01 33.30
N PRO A 27 -33.89 31.75 33.49
CA PRO A 27 -32.49 31.46 33.75
C PRO A 27 -31.63 31.91 32.56
N THR A 28 -30.55 32.59 32.93
CA THR A 28 -29.42 33.01 32.12
C THR A 28 -28.98 31.95 31.13
N SER A 29 -28.70 32.36 29.89
CA SER A 29 -27.94 31.63 28.90
C SER A 29 -26.56 31.25 29.47
N GLU A 30 -26.41 30.02 29.97
CA GLU A 30 -25.15 29.46 30.45
C GLU A 30 -24.19 29.31 29.27
N SER A 31 -23.04 29.97 29.35
CA SER A 31 -21.94 29.74 28.40
C SER A 31 -21.40 28.32 28.61
N PRO A 32 -21.08 27.56 27.55
CA PRO A 32 -20.61 26.18 27.69
C PRO A 32 -19.36 26.12 28.55
N THR A 33 -19.27 25.07 29.36
CA THR A 33 -18.08 24.80 30.17
C THR A 33 -16.86 24.57 29.27
N LEU A 34 -15.66 24.75 29.83
CA LEU A 34 -14.39 24.49 29.12
C LEU A 34 -14.33 23.05 28.55
N ASP A 35 -14.86 22.08 29.29
CA ASP A 35 -14.88 20.67 28.88
C ASP A 35 -15.86 20.40 27.73
N GLU A 36 -17.05 21.01 27.75
CA GLU A 36 -18.01 20.94 26.64
C GLU A 36 -17.45 21.56 25.35
N SER A 37 -16.79 22.72 25.49
CA SER A 37 -16.13 23.40 24.38
C SER A 37 -15.02 22.54 23.77
N ARG A 38 -14.23 21.84 24.60
CA ARG A 38 -13.16 20.93 24.14
C ARG A 38 -13.71 19.68 23.50
N LEU A 39 -14.79 19.11 24.04
CA LEU A 39 -15.48 17.97 23.46
C LEU A 39 -15.94 18.27 22.03
N GLU A 40 -16.57 19.42 21.80
CA GLU A 40 -17.04 19.80 20.45
C GLU A 40 -15.89 19.94 19.45
N VAL A 41 -14.79 20.61 19.84
CA VAL A 41 -13.59 20.73 19.00
C VAL A 41 -13.00 19.36 18.65
N ASN A 42 -12.94 18.44 19.62
CA ASN A 42 -12.37 17.12 19.41
C ASN A 42 -13.29 16.24 18.53
N GLN A 43 -14.61 16.38 18.64
CA GLN A 43 -15.57 15.74 17.73
C GLN A 43 -15.37 16.20 16.28
N GLN A 44 -15.27 17.51 16.06
CA GLN A 44 -15.04 18.08 14.74
C GLN A 44 -13.69 17.61 14.15
N THR A 45 -12.65 17.55 14.99
CA THR A 45 -11.32 17.06 14.62
C THR A 45 -11.37 15.62 14.11
N LEU A 46 -12.01 14.71 14.86
CA LEU A 46 -12.15 13.31 14.43
C LEU A 46 -13.05 13.16 13.20
N ALA A 47 -14.11 13.96 13.08
CA ALA A 47 -15.00 13.93 11.93
C ALA A 47 -14.28 14.37 10.64
N GLN A 48 -13.47 15.43 10.72
CA GLN A 48 -12.64 15.89 9.60
C GLN A 48 -11.59 14.85 9.22
N ALA A 49 -10.88 14.28 10.20
CA ALA A 49 -9.91 13.21 9.96
C ALA A 49 -10.55 12.03 9.19
N LYS A 50 -11.74 11.60 9.61
CA LYS A 50 -12.49 10.51 8.96
C LYS A 50 -12.89 10.84 7.52
N ARG A 51 -13.20 12.11 7.21
CA ARG A 51 -13.55 12.56 5.85
C ARG A 51 -12.37 12.53 4.86
N LEU A 52 -11.13 12.60 5.34
CA LEU A 52 -9.95 12.50 4.49
C LEU A 52 -9.76 11.09 3.91
N ILE A 53 -10.25 10.06 4.62
CA ILE A 53 -9.93 8.67 4.32
C ILE A 53 -10.57 8.23 3.00
N GLN A 54 -9.72 7.80 2.06
CA GLN A 54 -10.16 7.08 0.88
C GLN A 54 -9.54 5.68 0.84
N PRO A 55 -10.28 4.67 0.36
CA PRO A 55 -9.72 3.34 0.14
C PRO A 55 -8.43 3.41 -0.69
N ASN A 56 -7.45 2.59 -0.34
CA ASN A 56 -6.18 2.43 -1.06
C ASN A 56 -5.17 3.60 -1.00
N GLN A 57 -5.45 4.68 -0.27
CA GLN A 57 -4.55 5.82 -0.11
C GLN A 57 -3.90 5.91 1.28
N ALA A 58 -2.78 5.21 1.48
CA ALA A 58 -2.03 5.22 2.75
C ALA A 58 -1.67 6.63 3.26
N SER A 59 -1.42 7.59 2.36
CA SER A 59 -1.16 8.99 2.70
C SER A 59 -2.34 9.68 3.39
N LEU A 60 -3.57 9.37 2.97
CA LEU A 60 -4.77 9.98 3.56
C LEU A 60 -5.06 9.43 4.96
N PHE A 61 -4.79 8.14 5.20
CA PHE A 61 -4.82 7.58 6.55
C PHE A 61 -3.76 8.24 7.45
N SER A 62 -2.55 8.49 6.93
CA SER A 62 -1.49 9.17 7.69
C SER A 62 -1.85 10.62 8.04
N GLN A 63 -2.52 11.33 7.13
CA GLN A 63 -3.05 12.67 7.41
C GLN A 63 -4.17 12.64 8.47
N ALA A 64 -5.09 11.68 8.38
CA ALA A 64 -6.13 11.49 9.39
C ALA A 64 -5.53 11.21 10.78
N ILE A 65 -4.50 10.37 10.85
CA ILE A 65 -3.72 10.10 12.08
C ILE A 65 -3.11 11.39 12.63
N ALA A 66 -2.47 12.20 11.76
CA ALA A 66 -1.88 13.47 12.18
C ALA A 66 -2.91 14.43 12.79
N GLN A 67 -4.15 14.41 12.30
CA GLN A 67 -5.24 15.20 12.85
C GLN A 67 -5.75 14.62 14.18
N ALA A 68 -5.97 13.31 14.28
CA ALA A 68 -6.40 12.68 15.54
C ALA A 68 -5.36 12.84 16.67
N ARG A 69 -4.07 12.89 16.35
CA ARG A 69 -2.97 13.16 17.30
C ARG A 69 -3.01 14.55 17.94
N GLN A 70 -3.82 15.47 17.42
CA GLN A 70 -3.97 16.79 18.03
C GLN A 70 -4.72 16.73 19.37
N ILE A 71 -5.53 15.68 19.58
CA ILE A 71 -6.26 15.44 20.83
C ILE A 71 -5.28 14.89 21.87
N ARG A 72 -5.09 15.63 22.96
CA ARG A 72 -4.04 15.37 23.97
C ARG A 72 -4.55 14.46 25.10
N PRO A 73 -3.65 13.77 25.82
CA PRO A 73 -4.03 13.03 27.03
C PRO A 73 -4.79 13.92 28.02
N GLY A 74 -5.90 13.41 28.54
CA GLY A 74 -6.78 14.15 29.45
C GLY A 74 -7.84 15.01 28.76
N GLU A 75 -7.79 15.19 27.44
CA GLU A 75 -8.87 15.85 26.71
C GLU A 75 -10.03 14.88 26.39
N PRO A 76 -11.26 15.37 26.25
CA PRO A 76 -12.39 14.54 25.83
C PRO A 76 -12.10 13.84 24.50
N LEU A 77 -12.52 12.58 24.35
CA LEU A 77 -12.31 11.73 23.16
C LEU A 77 -10.87 11.29 22.89
N TYR A 78 -9.93 11.49 23.82
CA TYR A 78 -8.57 11.00 23.69
C TYR A 78 -8.50 9.49 23.40
N ASP A 79 -9.23 8.66 24.16
CA ASP A 79 -9.22 7.20 23.96
C ASP A 79 -9.76 6.80 22.59
N GLN A 80 -10.81 7.48 22.12
CA GLN A 80 -11.34 7.28 20.77
C GLN A 80 -10.31 7.66 19.70
N ALA A 81 -9.57 8.76 19.90
CA ALA A 81 -8.50 9.17 19.01
C ALA A 81 -7.38 8.13 18.95
N GLN A 82 -6.97 7.56 20.09
CA GLN A 82 -5.95 6.50 20.14
C GLN A 82 -6.42 5.22 19.43
N GLN A 83 -7.69 4.82 19.59
CA GLN A 83 -8.28 3.68 18.87
C GLN A 83 -8.30 3.92 17.36
N ASP A 84 -8.72 5.12 16.93
CA ASP A 84 -8.75 5.52 15.52
C ASP A 84 -7.33 5.51 14.92
N ILE A 85 -6.34 6.07 15.64
CA ILE A 85 -4.92 6.04 15.23
C ILE A 85 -4.43 4.60 15.05
N THR A 86 -4.68 3.73 16.03
CA THR A 86 -4.28 2.32 15.98
C THR A 86 -4.87 1.63 14.74
N ARG A 87 -6.17 1.81 14.52
CA ARG A 87 -6.88 1.21 13.39
C ARG A 87 -6.35 1.72 12.05
N TRP A 88 -6.17 3.02 11.89
CA TRP A 88 -5.67 3.60 10.64
C TRP A 88 -4.22 3.23 10.36
N SER A 89 -3.40 3.08 11.40
CA SER A 89 -2.03 2.59 11.30
C SER A 89 -1.98 1.16 10.74
N GLN A 90 -2.87 0.29 11.22
CA GLN A 90 -3.01 -1.07 10.68
C GLN A 90 -3.41 -1.04 9.20
N VAL A 91 -4.36 -0.18 8.80
CA VAL A 91 -4.75 -0.06 7.39
C VAL A 91 -3.58 0.42 6.51
N ILE A 92 -2.76 1.35 6.97
CA ILE A 92 -1.54 1.77 6.24
C ILE A 92 -0.62 0.57 6.00
N LEU A 93 -0.41 -0.26 7.02
CA LEU A 93 0.41 -1.46 6.92
C LEU A 93 -0.20 -2.48 5.93
N ASP A 94 -1.51 -2.72 6.00
CA ASP A 94 -2.21 -3.64 5.09
C ASP A 94 -2.10 -3.18 3.62
N LEU A 95 -2.23 -1.87 3.38
CA LEU A 95 -2.03 -1.28 2.06
C LEU A 95 -0.58 -1.43 1.57
N ALA A 96 0.39 -1.27 2.47
CA ALA A 96 1.79 -1.52 2.16
C ALA A 96 2.04 -2.98 1.77
N GLU A 97 1.46 -3.93 2.50
CA GLU A 97 1.54 -5.36 2.18
C GLU A 97 0.88 -5.69 0.84
N GLY A 98 -0.27 -5.11 0.55
CA GLY A 98 -0.94 -5.26 -0.75
C GLY A 98 -0.04 -4.82 -1.91
N ARG A 99 0.63 -3.68 -1.78
CA ARG A 99 1.61 -3.19 -2.78
C ARG A 99 2.79 -4.15 -2.93
N ALA A 100 3.32 -4.68 -1.82
CA ALA A 100 4.43 -5.62 -1.86
C ALA A 100 4.06 -6.95 -2.54
N LYS A 101 2.84 -7.47 -2.30
CA LYS A 101 2.31 -8.68 -2.97
C LYS A 101 2.21 -8.50 -4.48
N GLN A 102 1.97 -7.27 -4.95
CA GLN A 102 1.98 -6.92 -6.38
C GLN A 102 3.40 -6.71 -6.95
N GLY A 103 4.44 -6.88 -6.14
CA GLY A 103 5.84 -6.63 -6.52
C GLY A 103 6.23 -5.15 -6.55
N ASN A 104 5.35 -4.24 -6.10
CA ASN A 104 5.66 -2.81 -5.94
C ASN A 104 6.32 -2.57 -4.57
N PHE A 105 7.54 -3.08 -4.41
CA PHE A 105 8.28 -2.96 -3.15
C PHE A 105 8.60 -1.51 -2.79
N GLY A 106 8.88 -0.65 -3.78
CA GLY A 106 9.10 0.79 -3.55
C GLY A 106 7.88 1.48 -2.95
N GLY A 107 6.70 1.27 -3.55
CA GLY A 107 5.44 1.81 -3.05
C GLY A 107 4.99 1.19 -1.73
N ALA A 108 5.34 -0.07 -1.47
CA ALA A 108 5.13 -0.73 -0.18
C ALA A 108 5.96 -0.10 0.94
N ILE A 109 7.27 0.08 0.70
CA ILE A 109 8.17 0.76 1.64
C ILE A 109 7.70 2.19 1.91
N ALA A 110 7.31 2.92 0.87
CA ALA A 110 6.80 4.27 1.02
C ALA A 110 5.52 4.32 1.87
N ALA A 111 4.59 3.37 1.69
CA ALA A 111 3.40 3.27 2.53
C ALA A 111 3.73 2.90 3.97
N ALA A 112 4.53 1.86 4.20
CA ALA A 112 4.86 1.42 5.56
C ALA A 112 5.61 2.49 6.38
N LYS A 113 6.38 3.38 5.73
CA LYS A 113 7.01 4.54 6.39
C LYS A 113 6.02 5.57 6.92
N LEU A 114 4.76 5.52 6.49
CA LEU A 114 3.69 6.40 6.99
C LEU A 114 3.03 5.88 8.26
N VAL A 115 3.35 4.66 8.68
CA VAL A 115 2.90 4.11 9.96
C VAL A 115 3.49 4.96 11.08
N PRO A 116 2.66 5.49 11.99
CA PRO A 116 3.13 6.25 13.14
C PRO A 116 3.90 5.38 14.14
N ARG A 117 4.81 6.01 14.89
CA ARG A 117 5.61 5.35 15.93
C ARG A 117 4.91 5.22 17.29
N ASP A 118 3.66 5.68 17.41
CA ASP A 118 2.97 5.75 18.70
C ASP A 118 2.56 4.36 19.20
N ASP A 119 2.33 3.41 18.29
CA ASP A 119 2.07 2.00 18.60
C ASP A 119 3.31 1.17 18.25
N PRO A 120 4.13 0.78 19.26
CA PRO A 120 5.34 -0.01 19.03
C PRO A 120 5.08 -1.36 18.38
N SER A 121 3.88 -1.93 18.55
CA SER A 121 3.51 -3.22 17.94
C SER A 121 3.33 -3.08 16.43
N ILE A 122 2.62 -2.05 15.98
CA ILE A 122 2.39 -1.80 14.55
C ILE A 122 3.65 -1.23 13.89
N ASP A 123 4.33 -0.26 14.52
CA ASP A 123 5.60 0.29 14.00
C ASP A 123 6.67 -0.80 13.85
N GLY A 124 6.80 -1.68 14.85
CA GLY A 124 7.72 -2.83 14.79
C GLY A 124 7.45 -3.74 13.58
N LYS A 125 6.18 -4.04 13.30
CA LYS A 125 5.79 -4.82 12.10
C LYS A 125 6.12 -4.06 10.82
N ALA A 126 5.83 -2.76 10.75
CA ALA A 126 6.12 -1.92 9.60
C ALA A 126 7.63 -1.86 9.31
N GLN A 127 8.47 -1.69 10.32
CA GLN A 127 9.92 -1.65 10.17
C GLN A 127 10.49 -3.00 9.71
N GLN A 128 9.99 -4.11 10.25
CA GLN A 128 10.35 -5.45 9.78
C GLN A 128 9.94 -5.67 8.31
N ALA A 129 8.77 -5.17 7.91
CA ALA A 129 8.29 -5.26 6.54
C ALA A 129 9.17 -4.42 5.59
N ILE A 130 9.52 -3.19 5.99
CA ILE A 130 10.45 -2.31 5.26
C ILE A 130 11.79 -3.01 5.02
N ASN A 131 12.40 -3.59 6.06
CA ASN A 131 13.68 -4.27 5.95
C ASN A 131 13.61 -5.45 4.95
N ARG A 132 12.54 -6.25 5.03
CA ARG A 132 12.30 -7.36 4.10
C ARG A 132 12.13 -6.87 2.66
N TRP A 133 11.30 -5.87 2.42
CA TRP A 133 11.04 -5.37 1.08
C TRP A 133 12.22 -4.62 0.47
N GLN A 134 13.09 -4.00 1.28
CA GLN A 134 14.34 -3.42 0.79
C GLN A 134 15.25 -4.48 0.17
N VAL A 135 15.35 -5.66 0.79
CA VAL A 135 16.09 -6.80 0.23
C VAL A 135 15.42 -7.28 -1.06
N SER A 136 14.10 -7.46 -1.05
CA SER A 136 13.34 -7.87 -2.24
C SER A 136 13.47 -6.88 -3.39
N ALA A 137 13.44 -5.57 -3.14
CA ALA A 137 13.61 -4.54 -4.17
C ALA A 137 15.00 -4.62 -4.83
N LYS A 138 16.05 -4.81 -4.03
CA LYS A 138 17.42 -5.01 -4.56
C LYS A 138 17.52 -6.27 -5.42
N GLN A 139 16.98 -7.39 -4.92
CA GLN A 139 16.92 -8.65 -5.67
C GLN A 139 16.12 -8.51 -6.97
N GLN A 140 14.98 -7.82 -6.93
CA GLN A 140 14.15 -7.58 -8.12
C GLN A 140 14.94 -6.81 -9.18
N GLN A 141 15.66 -5.76 -8.81
CA GLN A 141 16.48 -5.01 -9.75
C GLN A 141 17.60 -5.88 -10.36
N GLN A 142 18.29 -6.67 -9.53
CA GLN A 142 19.32 -7.59 -10.00
C GLN A 142 18.75 -8.64 -10.95
N ASN A 143 17.65 -9.27 -10.58
CA ASN A 143 17.01 -10.33 -11.36
C ASN A 143 16.42 -9.80 -12.66
N GLN A 144 15.90 -8.57 -12.68
CA GLN A 144 15.51 -7.92 -13.94
C GLN A 144 16.69 -7.77 -14.89
N ARG A 145 17.88 -7.36 -14.41
CA ARG A 145 19.08 -7.29 -15.26
C ARG A 145 19.45 -8.67 -15.83
N ILE A 146 19.34 -9.73 -15.03
CA ILE A 146 19.56 -11.12 -15.49
C ILE A 146 18.57 -11.48 -16.60
N ILE A 147 17.28 -11.19 -16.40
CA ILE A 147 16.23 -11.46 -17.38
C ILE A 147 16.49 -10.69 -18.68
N GLN A 148 16.84 -9.41 -18.61
CA GLN A 148 17.13 -8.61 -19.81
C GLN A 148 18.38 -9.12 -20.54
N SER A 149 19.44 -9.45 -19.80
CA SER A 149 20.65 -10.06 -20.38
C SER A 149 20.33 -11.38 -21.10
N ALA A 150 19.46 -12.22 -20.53
CA ALA A 150 19.01 -13.44 -21.18
C ALA A 150 18.23 -13.16 -22.48
N LYS A 151 17.32 -12.18 -22.47
CA LYS A 151 16.54 -11.76 -23.64
C LYS A 151 17.45 -11.24 -24.77
N GLN A 152 18.51 -10.52 -24.45
CA GLN A 152 19.49 -10.01 -25.41
C GLN A 152 20.30 -11.09 -26.12
N GLN A 153 20.45 -12.28 -25.52
CA GLN A 153 21.16 -13.39 -26.17
C GLN A 153 20.40 -13.99 -27.35
N LEU A 154 19.08 -13.78 -27.43
CA LEU A 154 18.20 -14.50 -28.35
C LEU A 154 18.50 -14.14 -29.81
N ARG A 155 18.72 -15.19 -30.61
CA ARG A 155 18.83 -15.09 -32.06
C ARG A 155 17.81 -16.03 -32.70
N ARG A 156 17.02 -15.47 -33.62
CA ARG A 156 15.96 -16.22 -34.32
C ARG A 156 16.57 -17.46 -34.99
N ASN A 157 15.87 -18.60 -34.87
CA ASN A 157 16.26 -19.89 -35.42
C ASN A 157 17.62 -20.46 -34.93
N GLN A 158 18.25 -19.86 -33.93
CA GLN A 158 19.49 -20.35 -33.34
C GLN A 158 19.22 -21.01 -31.98
N ALA A 159 19.02 -22.33 -31.95
CA ALA A 159 18.75 -23.09 -30.73
C ALA A 159 19.76 -22.87 -29.60
N SER A 160 21.05 -22.72 -29.92
CA SER A 160 22.10 -22.45 -28.92
C SER A 160 21.96 -21.08 -28.24
N SER A 161 21.30 -20.11 -28.86
CA SER A 161 20.99 -18.82 -28.22
C SER A 161 19.95 -18.97 -27.10
N TYR A 162 18.88 -19.74 -27.37
CA TYR A 162 17.85 -20.05 -26.38
C TYR A 162 18.42 -20.86 -25.22
N ASN A 163 19.30 -21.84 -25.49
CA ASN A 163 19.97 -22.61 -24.43
C ASN A 163 20.81 -21.71 -23.51
N ARG A 164 21.64 -20.81 -24.07
CA ARG A 164 22.42 -19.83 -23.30
C ARG A 164 21.51 -18.93 -22.46
N ALA A 165 20.42 -18.44 -23.05
CA ALA A 165 19.45 -17.59 -22.35
C ALA A 165 18.79 -18.33 -21.18
N ILE A 166 18.41 -19.61 -21.35
CA ILE A 166 17.90 -20.46 -20.26
C ILE A 166 18.92 -20.59 -19.12
N ASN A 167 20.20 -20.84 -19.45
CA ASN A 167 21.25 -20.98 -18.44
C ASN A 167 21.48 -19.69 -17.64
N ILE A 168 21.28 -18.52 -18.26
CA ILE A 168 21.29 -17.23 -17.55
C ILE A 168 20.10 -17.14 -16.59
N LEU A 169 18.89 -17.48 -17.04
CA LEU A 169 17.68 -17.41 -16.20
C LEU A 169 17.71 -18.35 -14.99
N ARG A 170 18.40 -19.49 -15.10
CA ARG A 170 18.58 -20.44 -13.97
C ARG A 170 19.35 -19.87 -12.79
N LYS A 171 20.04 -18.74 -12.97
CA LYS A 171 20.73 -18.04 -11.89
C LYS A 171 19.78 -17.34 -10.93
N ILE A 172 18.50 -17.18 -11.29
CA ILE A 172 17.48 -16.56 -10.42
C ILE A 172 16.97 -17.63 -9.46
N PRO A 173 17.22 -17.50 -8.13
CA PRO A 173 16.81 -18.49 -7.15
C PRO A 173 15.29 -18.54 -6.95
N SER A 174 14.80 -19.71 -6.52
CA SER A 174 13.41 -19.85 -6.08
C SER A 174 13.10 -18.90 -4.92
N GLY A 175 11.87 -18.38 -4.89
CA GLY A 175 11.41 -17.44 -3.88
C GLY A 175 11.86 -15.99 -4.08
N GLN A 176 12.78 -15.71 -5.00
CA GLN A 176 13.18 -14.34 -5.32
C GLN A 176 12.24 -13.68 -6.34
N PRO A 177 12.10 -12.34 -6.30
CA PRO A 177 11.37 -11.61 -7.34
C PRO A 177 11.93 -11.90 -8.74
N GLY A 178 11.03 -12.14 -9.70
CA GLY A 178 11.40 -12.49 -11.07
C GLY A 178 11.56 -14.00 -11.34
N TYR A 179 11.55 -14.86 -10.31
CA TYR A 179 11.65 -16.32 -10.52
C TYR A 179 10.50 -16.87 -11.38
N ALA A 180 9.26 -16.46 -11.10
CA ALA A 180 8.10 -16.92 -11.87
C ALA A 180 8.20 -16.51 -13.36
N GLU A 181 8.61 -15.29 -13.66
CA GLU A 181 8.86 -14.84 -15.04
C GLU A 181 9.98 -15.68 -15.69
N ALA A 182 11.06 -15.91 -14.95
CA ALA A 182 12.17 -16.73 -15.42
C ALA A 182 11.72 -18.14 -15.80
N GLN A 183 10.90 -18.81 -14.98
CA GLN A 183 10.37 -20.15 -15.27
C GLN A 183 9.48 -20.15 -16.52
N GLN A 184 8.63 -19.14 -16.70
CA GLN A 184 7.81 -19.00 -17.90
C GLN A 184 8.66 -18.82 -19.16
N LEU A 185 9.73 -18.03 -19.08
CA LEU A 185 10.68 -17.85 -20.18
C LEU A 185 11.47 -19.14 -20.47
N ILE A 186 11.94 -19.83 -19.43
CA ILE A 186 12.62 -21.12 -19.55
C ILE A 186 11.74 -22.13 -20.29
N ALA A 187 10.47 -22.27 -19.89
CA ALA A 187 9.51 -23.18 -20.51
C ALA A 187 9.26 -22.83 -22.00
N ARG A 188 9.14 -21.54 -22.31
CA ARG A 188 8.92 -21.06 -23.68
C ARG A 188 10.14 -21.31 -24.56
N TRP A 189 11.33 -21.01 -24.07
CA TRP A 189 12.57 -21.13 -24.83
C TRP A 189 13.02 -22.58 -24.97
N SER A 190 12.78 -23.44 -23.98
CA SER A 190 13.02 -24.88 -24.11
C SER A 190 12.14 -25.48 -25.21
N ARG A 191 10.88 -25.03 -25.29
CA ARG A 191 9.96 -25.42 -26.37
C ARG A 191 10.47 -24.93 -27.72
N GLN A 192 11.00 -23.71 -27.80
CA GLN A 192 11.52 -23.18 -29.05
C GLN A 192 12.73 -23.97 -29.58
N ILE A 193 13.64 -24.40 -28.71
CA ILE A 193 14.73 -25.31 -29.09
C ILE A 193 14.17 -26.59 -29.71
N TYR A 194 13.17 -27.19 -29.05
CA TYR A 194 12.51 -28.40 -29.54
C TYR A 194 11.83 -28.18 -30.90
N LEU A 195 11.15 -27.05 -31.11
CA LEU A 195 10.50 -26.73 -32.39
C LEU A 195 11.51 -26.58 -33.53
N ILE A 196 12.67 -25.95 -33.27
CA ILE A 196 13.76 -25.87 -34.25
C ILE A 196 14.29 -27.28 -34.59
N ALA A 197 14.46 -28.13 -33.58
CA ALA A 197 14.89 -29.52 -33.77
C ALA A 197 13.89 -30.30 -34.64
N ASN A 198 12.59 -30.19 -34.33
CA ASN A 198 11.53 -30.85 -35.09
C ASN A 198 11.51 -30.38 -36.54
N SER A 199 11.60 -29.07 -36.78
CA SER A 199 11.68 -28.50 -38.14
C SER A 199 12.84 -29.09 -38.96
N ARG A 200 14.02 -29.26 -38.34
CA ARG A 200 15.17 -29.92 -38.99
C ARG A 200 14.89 -31.39 -39.32
N ALA A 201 14.20 -32.11 -38.42
CA ALA A 201 13.82 -33.50 -38.66
C ALA A 201 12.83 -33.65 -39.83
N TRP A 202 11.84 -32.76 -39.92
CA TRP A 202 10.88 -32.70 -41.04
C TRP A 202 11.57 -32.49 -42.38
N GLN A 203 12.63 -31.67 -42.40
CA GLN A 203 13.49 -31.45 -43.57
C GLN A 203 14.40 -32.63 -43.89
N GLY A 204 14.35 -33.73 -43.13
CA GLY A 204 15.21 -34.90 -43.30
C GLY A 204 16.58 -34.79 -42.65
N ASN A 205 16.91 -33.66 -42.02
CA ASN A 205 18.20 -33.41 -41.38
C ASN A 205 18.26 -34.02 -39.97
N LEU A 206 18.07 -35.34 -39.86
CA LEU A 206 17.95 -36.04 -38.57
C LEU A 206 19.17 -35.86 -37.67
N ARG A 207 20.40 -35.86 -38.24
CA ARG A 207 21.63 -35.62 -37.47
C ARG A 207 21.61 -34.24 -36.80
N GLN A 208 21.23 -33.20 -37.53
CA GLN A 208 21.13 -31.85 -36.99
C GLN A 208 19.95 -31.72 -36.01
N ALA A 209 18.83 -32.38 -36.28
CA ALA A 209 17.67 -32.42 -35.38
C ALA A 209 18.04 -32.99 -34.01
N ILE A 210 18.75 -34.13 -33.97
CA ILE A 210 19.23 -34.75 -32.73
C ILE A 210 20.15 -33.79 -31.95
N GLN A 211 21.15 -33.20 -32.62
CA GLN A 211 22.05 -32.23 -31.99
C GLN A 211 21.30 -31.02 -31.42
N THR A 212 20.24 -30.58 -32.09
CA THR A 212 19.42 -29.45 -31.66
C THR A 212 18.55 -29.79 -30.47
N ALA A 213 17.87 -30.94 -30.50
CA ALA A 213 17.03 -31.39 -29.40
C ALA A 213 17.85 -31.67 -28.13
N ALA A 214 19.12 -32.09 -28.28
CA ALA A 214 20.04 -32.26 -27.16
C ALA A 214 20.34 -30.94 -26.41
N LEU A 215 20.10 -29.78 -27.04
CA LEU A 215 20.24 -28.48 -26.40
C LEU A 215 19.06 -28.13 -25.47
N VAL A 216 17.97 -28.90 -25.46
CA VAL A 216 16.88 -28.71 -24.51
C VAL A 216 17.39 -29.08 -23.11
N PRO A 217 17.47 -28.13 -22.15
CA PRO A 217 18.07 -28.42 -20.85
C PRO A 217 17.22 -29.37 -19.99
N SER A 218 17.86 -30.22 -19.19
CA SER A 218 17.20 -31.10 -18.21
C SER A 218 16.38 -30.33 -17.18
N GLY A 219 15.26 -30.88 -16.70
CA GLY A 219 14.38 -30.17 -15.77
C GLY A 219 13.58 -29.01 -16.39
N THR A 220 13.56 -28.89 -17.71
CA THR A 220 12.62 -28.00 -18.42
C THR A 220 11.41 -28.78 -18.93
N PRO A 221 10.23 -28.15 -19.10
CA PRO A 221 9.03 -28.85 -19.55
C PRO A 221 9.15 -29.56 -20.92
N SER A 222 10.10 -29.14 -21.77
CA SER A 222 10.29 -29.73 -23.11
C SER A 222 11.33 -30.85 -23.13
N TYR A 223 12.02 -31.12 -22.02
CA TYR A 223 13.14 -32.06 -21.97
C TYR A 223 12.72 -33.48 -22.36
N GLU A 224 11.69 -34.03 -21.70
CA GLU A 224 11.22 -35.39 -21.95
C GLU A 224 10.78 -35.59 -23.41
N THR A 225 10.04 -34.63 -23.95
CA THR A 225 9.61 -34.65 -25.35
C THR A 225 10.80 -34.64 -26.30
N ALA A 226 11.85 -33.85 -26.00
CA ALA A 226 13.06 -33.80 -26.79
C ALA A 226 13.84 -35.13 -26.74
N GLN A 227 13.97 -35.77 -25.57
CA GLN A 227 14.66 -37.06 -25.44
C GLN A 227 13.94 -38.19 -26.20
N LYS A 228 12.60 -38.21 -26.15
CA LYS A 228 11.79 -39.16 -26.95
C LYS A 228 12.00 -38.94 -28.45
N ALA A 229 12.03 -37.68 -28.91
CA ALA A 229 12.30 -37.36 -30.31
C ALA A 229 13.70 -37.81 -30.75
N ILE A 230 14.73 -37.53 -29.95
CA ILE A 230 16.11 -38.00 -30.19
C ILE A 230 16.15 -39.52 -30.37
N SER A 231 15.45 -40.26 -29.50
CA SER A 231 15.44 -41.73 -29.54
C SER A 231 14.80 -42.26 -30.83
N ARG A 232 13.71 -41.65 -31.31
CA ARG A 232 13.06 -42.01 -32.58
C ARG A 232 13.95 -41.70 -33.80
N TRP A 233 14.56 -40.52 -33.82
CA TRP A 233 15.40 -40.08 -34.94
C TRP A 233 16.69 -40.91 -35.07
N LYS A 234 17.24 -41.42 -33.95
CA LYS A 234 18.41 -42.32 -33.96
C LYS A 234 18.17 -43.61 -34.75
N VAL A 235 16.93 -44.10 -34.78
CA VAL A 235 16.55 -45.32 -35.53
C VAL A 235 15.91 -45.01 -36.89
N GLY A 236 16.08 -43.77 -37.39
CA GLY A 236 15.60 -43.36 -38.72
C GLY A 236 14.09 -43.09 -38.81
N ARG A 237 13.35 -43.14 -37.71
CA ARG A 237 11.91 -42.87 -37.67
C ARG A 237 11.68 -41.38 -37.46
N ARG A 238 11.00 -40.72 -38.41
CA ARG A 238 10.66 -39.29 -38.35
C ARG A 238 9.56 -39.03 -37.30
#